data_AF-A0A8J7IBW8-F1
#
_entry.id   AF-A0A8J7IBW8-F1
#
_cell.length_a   1.000
_cell.length_b   1.000
_cell.length_c   1.000
_cell.angle_alpha   90.00
_cell.angle_beta   90.00
_cell.angle_gamma   90.00
#
_symmetry.space_group_name_H-M   'P 1'
#
loop_
_entity.id
_entity.type
_entity.pdbx_description
1 polymer ?
#
loop_
_entity_poly.entity_id
_entity_poly.type
_entity_poly.pdbx_seq_one_letter_code
_entity_poly.pdbx_strand_id
1 'polypeptide(L)' 'MMKRIVIGTLLALPLALASFPSHASAAEIVVRPVVRHRVVHHPIVRRQVVRQRLIPGHWEHTRNGRRWVAARYVRY' A
#
# COMPACT_ATOMS: atom_id res chain seq x y z
N MET A 1 -35.29 28.25 25.34
CA MET A 1 -33.94 28.00 25.88
C MET A 1 -33.57 26.50 25.90
N MET A 2 -34.48 25.59 26.26
CA MET A 2 -34.23 24.12 26.34
C MET A 2 -33.84 23.42 25.01
N LYS A 3 -34.34 23.85 23.84
CA LYS A 3 -34.06 23.16 22.55
C LYS A 3 -32.58 23.16 22.14
N ARG A 4 -31.80 24.15 22.55
CA ARG A 4 -30.36 24.26 22.21
C ARG A 4 -29.49 23.26 22.97
N ILE A 5 -29.85 22.92 24.20
CA ILE A 5 -29.13 21.96 25.03
C ILE A 5 -29.32 20.55 24.48
N VAL A 6 -30.55 20.22 24.05
CA VAL A 6 -30.89 18.92 23.44
C VAL A 6 -30.11 18.69 22.13
N ILE A 7 -30.01 19.71 21.28
CA ILE A 7 -29.27 19.60 20.00
C ILE A 7 -27.76 19.43 20.26
N GLY A 8 -27.19 20.15 21.23
CA GLY A 8 -25.78 20.01 21.59
C GLY A 8 -25.43 18.63 22.14
N THR A 9 -26.32 18.04 22.98
CA THR A 9 -26.13 16.68 23.50
C THR A 9 -26.32 15.62 22.41
N LEU A 10 -27.25 15.83 21.47
CA LEU A 10 -27.45 14.90 20.34
C LEU A 10 -26.24 14.83 19.41
N LEU A 11 -25.48 15.93 19.26
CA LEU A 11 -24.28 16.00 18.42
C LEU A 11 -23.01 15.48 19.12
N ALA A 12 -22.93 15.58 20.44
CA ALA A 12 -21.77 15.09 21.20
C ALA A 12 -21.80 13.56 21.42
N LEU A 13 -22.99 12.97 21.50
CA LEU A 13 -23.16 11.54 21.82
C LEU A 13 -22.57 10.57 20.76
N PRO A 14 -22.75 10.78 19.44
CA PRO A 14 -22.19 9.90 18.42
C PRO A 14 -20.65 9.96 18.37
N LEU A 15 -20.06 11.12 18.65
CA LEU A 15 -18.61 11.31 18.69
C LEU A 15 -17.97 10.59 19.87
N ALA A 16 -18.63 10.58 21.03
CA ALA A 16 -18.19 9.80 22.18
C ALA A 16 -18.24 8.30 21.88
N LEU A 17 -19.30 7.82 21.21
CA LEU A 17 -19.42 6.42 20.80
C LEU A 17 -18.39 6.01 19.72
N ALA A 18 -18.04 6.92 18.81
CA ALA A 18 -17.01 6.69 17.79
C ALA A 18 -15.58 6.71 18.34
N SER A 19 -15.36 7.33 19.51
CA SER A 19 -14.05 7.35 20.18
C SER A 19 -13.70 6.06 20.92
N PHE A 20 -14.65 5.12 21.08
CA PHE A 20 -14.29 3.80 21.55
C PHE A 20 -13.51 3.11 20.43
N PRO A 21 -12.23 2.74 20.65
CA PRO A 21 -11.54 1.89 19.71
C PRO A 21 -12.37 0.62 19.61
N SER A 22 -13.02 0.41 18.46
CA SER A 22 -13.62 -0.87 18.15
C SER A 22 -12.47 -1.86 18.00
N HIS A 23 -12.06 -2.41 19.13
CA HIS A 23 -11.37 -3.68 19.15
C HIS A 23 -12.40 -4.72 18.72
N ALA A 24 -12.73 -4.73 17.42
CA ALA A 24 -12.99 -5.96 16.70
C ALA A 24 -11.68 -6.75 16.76
N SER A 25 -11.38 -7.23 17.97
CA SER A 25 -10.23 -8.04 18.31
C SER A 25 -10.45 -9.30 17.51
N ALA A 26 -9.77 -9.37 16.37
CA ALA A 26 -9.54 -10.61 15.66
C ALA A 26 -9.06 -11.59 16.74
N ALA A 27 -9.94 -12.51 17.13
CA ALA A 27 -9.53 -13.69 17.84
C ALA A 27 -8.56 -14.39 16.90
N GLU A 28 -7.28 -14.09 17.10
CA GLU A 28 -6.18 -14.62 16.31
C GLU A 28 -6.12 -16.10 16.69
N ILE A 29 -6.86 -16.92 15.94
CA ILE A 29 -6.76 -18.37 16.02
C ILE A 29 -5.38 -18.69 15.47
N VAL A 30 -4.39 -18.77 16.38
CA VAL A 30 -3.04 -19.21 16.06
C VAL A 30 -3.10 -20.72 15.76
N VAL A 31 -3.50 -21.08 14.55
CA VAL A 31 -3.27 -22.42 14.02
C VAL A 31 -1.78 -22.52 13.73
N ARG A 32 -1.05 -23.32 14.52
CA ARG A 32 0.35 -23.66 14.23
C ARG A 32 0.38 -24.90 13.33
N PRO A 33 0.53 -24.77 12.00
CA PRO A 33 0.81 -25.95 11.18
C PRO A 33 2.24 -26.41 11.50
N VAL A 34 2.38 -27.62 12.06
CA VAL A 34 3.68 -28.30 12.14
C VAL A 34 4.04 -28.75 10.72
N VAL A 35 4.65 -27.85 9.96
CA VAL A 35 5.21 -28.18 8.64
C VAL A 35 6.60 -28.79 8.86
N ARG A 36 6.67 -30.12 8.76
CA ARG A 36 7.96 -30.83 8.65
C ARG A 36 8.69 -30.30 7.43
N HIS A 37 9.76 -29.54 7.65
CA HIS A 37 10.58 -29.01 6.57
C HIS A 37 11.33 -30.15 5.90
N ARG A 38 10.85 -30.57 4.72
CA ARG A 38 11.65 -31.38 3.81
C ARG A 38 12.70 -30.44 3.23
N VAL A 39 13.96 -30.60 3.65
CA VAL A 39 15.09 -29.84 3.08
C VAL A 39 15.29 -30.33 1.66
N VAL A 40 14.57 -29.72 0.73
CA VAL A 40 14.83 -29.86 -0.69
C VAL A 40 15.99 -28.93 -0.99
N HIS A 41 17.16 -29.50 -1.26
CA HIS A 41 18.30 -28.80 -1.83
C HIS A 41 17.89 -28.28 -3.21
N HIS A 42 17.25 -27.11 -3.24
CA HIS A 42 17.05 -26.38 -4.47
C HIS A 42 18.43 -25.90 -4.92
N PRO A 43 18.87 -26.16 -6.15
CA PRO A 43 20.03 -25.46 -6.67
C PRO A 43 19.70 -23.97 -6.56
N ILE A 44 20.56 -23.22 -5.88
CA ILE A 44 20.47 -21.76 -5.83
C ILE A 44 20.74 -21.29 -7.26
N VAL A 45 19.70 -21.28 -8.09
CA VAL A 45 19.72 -20.60 -9.37
C VAL A 45 19.96 -19.14 -9.01
N ARG A 46 21.18 -18.66 -9.22
CA ARG A 46 21.52 -17.25 -9.05
C ARG A 46 20.59 -16.47 -9.97
N ARG A 47 19.47 -16.00 -9.43
CA ARG A 47 18.55 -15.13 -10.15
C ARG A 47 19.34 -13.86 -10.43
N GLN A 48 19.82 -13.73 -11.66
CA GLN A 48 20.43 -12.48 -12.12
C GLN A 48 19.33 -11.42 -12.02
N VAL A 49 19.39 -10.61 -10.97
CA VAL A 49 18.51 -9.46 -10.81
C VAL A 49 18.97 -8.44 -11.83
N VAL A 50 18.39 -8.51 -13.04
CA VAL A 50 18.59 -7.50 -14.07
C VAL A 50 18.00 -6.20 -13.54
N ARG A 51 18.86 -5.30 -13.09
CA ARG A 51 18.43 -3.99 -12.61
C ARG A 51 17.95 -3.20 -13.81
N GLN A 52 16.72 -2.70 -13.72
CA GLN A 52 16.11 -1.87 -14.75
C GLN A 52 15.75 -0.53 -14.11
N ARG A 53 16.03 0.56 -14.82
CA ARG A 53 15.59 1.90 -14.44
C ARG A 53 14.52 2.36 -15.43
N LEU A 54 13.39 2.84 -14.89
CA LEU A 54 12.38 3.51 -15.69
C LEU A 54 12.87 4.92 -16.03
N ILE A 55 12.91 5.24 -17.32
CA ILE A 55 13.04 6.61 -17.82
C ILE A 55 11.63 7.08 -18.19
N PRO A 56 11.06 8.06 -17.47
CA PRO A 56 9.73 8.57 -17.77
C PRO A 56 9.68 9.26 -19.14
N GLY A 57 8.48 9.31 -19.72
CA GLY A 57 8.24 10.01 -20.97
C GLY A 57 8.49 11.50 -20.80
N HIS A 58 9.12 12.12 -21.79
CA HIS A 58 9.49 13.53 -21.72
C HIS A 58 9.49 14.18 -23.10
N TRP A 59 9.47 15.51 -23.09
CA TRP A 59 9.63 16.31 -24.29
C TRP A 59 11.12 16.57 -24.54
N GLU A 60 11.60 16.18 -25.71
CA GLU A 60 12.93 16.53 -26.19
C GLU A 60 12.83 17.73 -27.14
N HIS A 61 13.78 18.66 -27.00
CA HIS A 61 13.92 19.76 -27.94
C HIS A 61 14.79 19.30 -29.12
N THR A 62 14.26 19.41 -30.33
CA THR A 62 14.94 19.05 -31.58
C THR A 62 15.02 20.27 -32.48
N ARG A 63 15.87 20.20 -33.52
CA ARG A 63 16.02 21.31 -34.51
C ARG A 63 14.69 21.67 -35.21
N ASN A 64 13.74 20.73 -35.26
CA ASN A 64 12.45 20.92 -35.93
C ASN A 64 11.30 21.14 -34.91
N GLY A 65 11.60 21.42 -33.64
CA GLY A 65 10.61 21.67 -32.59
C GLY A 65 10.65 20.66 -31.45
N ARG A 66 9.53 20.48 -30.75
CA ARG A 66 9.44 19.55 -29.60
C ARG A 66 8.97 18.17 -30.07
N ARG A 67 9.68 17.12 -29.64
CA ARG A 67 9.31 15.73 -29.89
C ARG A 67 8.98 15.04 -28.57
N TRP A 68 7.83 14.37 -28.52
CA TRP A 68 7.49 13.52 -27.39
C TRP A 68 8.28 12.22 -27.47
N VAL A 69 8.92 11.85 -26.37
CA VAL A 69 9.63 10.58 -26.21
C VAL A 69 8.90 9.74 -25.17
N ALA A 70 8.48 8.55 -25.58
CA ALA A 70 7.77 7.61 -24.71
C ALA A 70 8.68 7.08 -23.58
N ALA A 71 8.07 6.71 -22.46
CA ALA A 71 8.77 6.11 -21.34
C ALA A 71 9.40 4.77 -21.75
N ARG A 72 10.60 4.48 -21.23
CA ARG A 72 11.31 3.23 -21.52
C ARG A 72 12.09 2.71 -20.33
N TYR A 73 12.24 1.39 -20.25
CA TYR A 73 13.13 0.75 -19.30
C TYR A 73 14.52 0.57 -19.91
N VAL A 74 15.56 0.90 -19.15
CA VAL A 74 16.96 0.69 -19.53
C VAL A 74 17.62 -0.26 -18.54
N ARG A 75 18.36 -1.24 -19.06
CA ARG A 75 19.16 -2.20 -18.29
C ARG A 75 20.56 -1.63 -18.06
N TYR A 76 21.12 -1.83 -16.87
CA TYR A 76 22.49 -1.43 -16.50
C TYR A 76 23.11 -2.40 -15.49
#